data_AF-A0A1M4ZMC3-F1
#
_entry.id   AF-A0A1M4ZMC3-F1
#
_cell.length_a   1.000
_cell.length_b   1.000
_cell.length_c   1.000
_cell.angle_alpha   90.00
_cell.angle_beta   90.00
_cell.angle_gamma   90.00
#
_symmetry.space_group_name_H-M   'P 1'
#
loop_
_entity.id
_entity.type
_entity.pdbx_description
1 polymer ?
#
loop_
_entity_poly.entity_id
_entity_poly.type
_entity_poly.pdbx_seq_one_letter_code
_entity_poly.pdbx_strand_id
1 'polypeptide(L)'
;MENTKTNQCPEFPHFGASYPDATCIDGYLWDLDHVNDDGTLYGGGDDPCPFCNKEEFVEWLGDEWSRIDAETYIENLEEKYNR
;
A
#
# COMPACT_ATOMS: atom_id res chain seq x y z
N MET A 1 4.88 4.07 -26.90
CA MET A 1 5.12 4.00 -25.44
C MET A 1 4.29 2.83 -24.95
N GLU A 2 4.96 1.77 -24.53
CA GLU A 2 4.32 0.51 -24.15
C GLU A 2 3.42 0.77 -22.93
N ASN A 3 2.11 0.61 -23.11
CA ASN A 3 1.19 0.41 -21.99
C ASN A 3 1.52 -0.98 -21.42
N THR A 4 2.59 -1.06 -20.64
CA THR A 4 2.79 -2.17 -19.72
C THR A 4 1.58 -2.16 -18.81
N LYS A 5 0.71 -3.16 -18.96
CA LYS A 5 -0.20 -3.55 -17.89
C LYS A 5 0.67 -3.92 -16.69
N THR A 6 1.07 -2.93 -15.91
CA THR A 6 1.56 -3.16 -14.57
C THR A 6 0.36 -3.77 -13.84
N ASN A 7 0.53 -4.97 -13.29
CA ASN A 7 -0.44 -5.50 -12.34
C ASN A 7 -0.45 -4.52 -11.17
N GLN A 8 -1.30 -3.49 -11.25
CA GLN A 8 -1.45 -2.46 -10.24
C GLN A 8 -1.91 -3.17 -8.97
N CYS A 9 -1.17 -3.01 -7.88
CA CYS A 9 -1.60 -3.52 -6.58
C CYS A 9 -2.99 -2.97 -6.26
N PRO A 10 -3.82 -3.74 -5.55
CA PRO A 10 -5.17 -3.29 -5.24
C PRO A 10 -5.13 -2.05 -4.34
N GLU A 11 -6.09 -1.15 -4.56
CA GLU A 11 -6.38 -0.09 -3.60
C GLU A 11 -7.12 -0.67 -2.40
N PHE A 12 -6.79 -0.20 -1.20
CA PHE A 12 -7.36 -0.71 0.04
C PHE A 12 -7.40 0.38 1.11
N PRO A 13 -8.19 0.18 2.19
CA PRO A 13 -8.22 1.11 3.31
C PRO A 13 -6.88 1.13 4.05
N HIS A 14 -6.28 2.32 4.11
CA HIS A 14 -5.07 2.66 4.87
C HIS A 14 -5.18 4.12 5.33
N PHE A 15 -4.15 4.70 5.96
CA PHE A 15 -4.12 6.11 6.38
C PHE A 15 -5.28 6.55 7.30
N GLY A 16 -5.93 5.59 7.97
CA GLY A 16 -7.09 5.82 8.84
C GLY A 16 -8.44 5.83 8.12
N ALA A 17 -8.47 5.60 6.80
CA ALA A 17 -9.69 5.50 6.03
C ALA A 17 -10.40 4.15 6.19
N SER A 18 -11.71 4.13 5.91
CA SER A 18 -12.52 2.91 5.84
C SER A 18 -12.86 2.48 4.41
N TYR A 19 -12.54 3.33 3.43
CA TYR A 19 -12.65 3.09 1.98
C TYR A 19 -11.26 2.91 1.36
N PRO A 20 -11.15 2.40 0.11
CA PRO A 20 -9.87 2.34 -0.60
C PRO A 20 -9.26 3.73 -0.74
N ASP A 21 -8.14 3.95 -0.05
CA ASP A 21 -7.50 5.26 0.09
C ASP A 21 -5.97 5.18 -0.10
N ALA A 22 -5.42 3.97 -0.13
CA ALA A 22 -4.03 3.73 -0.48
C ALA A 22 -3.95 3.28 -1.93
N THR A 23 -3.05 3.89 -2.71
CA THR A 23 -2.64 3.39 -4.02
C THR A 23 -1.14 3.10 -4.04
N CYS A 24 -0.73 2.07 -4.80
CA CYS A 24 0.68 1.71 -4.91
C CYS A 24 1.33 2.43 -6.09
N ILE A 25 2.43 3.13 -5.82
CA ILE A 25 3.31 3.73 -6.84
C ILE A 25 4.75 3.36 -6.49
N ASP A 26 5.43 2.67 -7.40
CA ASP A 26 6.84 2.26 -7.28
C ASP A 26 7.20 1.53 -5.97
N GLY A 27 6.28 0.72 -5.44
CA GLY A 27 6.52 -0.10 -4.25
C GLY A 27 6.12 0.55 -2.92
N TYR A 28 5.56 1.76 -2.95
CA TYR A 28 5.14 2.51 -1.76
C TYR A 28 3.69 2.97 -1.88
N LEU A 29 3.05 3.17 -0.72
CA LEU A 29 1.65 3.56 -0.60
C LEU A 29 1.52 5.08 -0.61
N TRP A 30 0.66 5.58 -1.48
CA TRP A 30 0.29 6.98 -1.56
C TRP A 30 -1.17 7.17 -1.16
N ASP A 31 -1.42 8.25 -0.46
CA ASP A 31 -2.72 8.62 0.08
C ASP A 31 -3.54 9.33 -1.01
N LEU A 32 -4.67 8.74 -1.39
CA LEU A 32 -5.54 9.24 -2.47
C LEU A 32 -6.30 10.52 -2.07
N ASP A 33 -6.46 10.79 -0.78
CA ASP A 33 -7.07 12.02 -0.28
C ASP A 33 -6.06 13.18 -0.20
N HIS A 34 -4.76 12.89 -0.17
CA HIS A 34 -3.70 13.91 -0.23
C HIS A 34 -3.28 14.25 -1.66
N VAL A 35 -4.19 14.92 -2.38
CA VAL A 35 -4.03 15.33 -3.77
C VAL A 35 -4.01 16.86 -3.95
N ASN A 36 -3.11 17.36 -4.79
CA ASN A 36 -3.07 18.78 -5.18
C ASN A 36 -4.19 19.11 -6.18
N ASP A 37 -4.43 20.40 -6.41
CA ASP A 37 -5.41 20.88 -7.40
C ASP A 37 -5.14 20.37 -8.83
N ASP A 38 -3.89 20.01 -9.15
CA ASP A 38 -3.49 19.46 -10.45
C ASP A 38 -3.62 17.93 -10.56
N GLY A 39 -4.08 17.26 -9.49
CA GLY A 39 -4.22 15.82 -9.42
C GLY A 39 -2.97 15.07 -8.95
N THR A 40 -1.89 15.76 -8.59
CA THR A 40 -0.65 15.12 -8.10
C THR A 40 -0.77 14.79 -6.62
N LEU A 41 -0.48 13.55 -6.24
CA LEU A 41 -0.42 13.13 -4.84
C LEU A 41 0.78 13.78 -4.13
N TYR A 42 0.59 14.22 -2.89
CA TYR A 42 1.64 14.84 -2.07
C TYR A 42 1.77 14.22 -0.67
N GLY A 43 0.93 13.24 -0.32
CA GLY A 43 0.95 12.54 0.96
C GLY A 43 1.14 11.03 0.80
N GLY A 44 1.79 10.41 1.80
CA GLY A 44 2.28 9.04 1.72
C GLY A 44 3.67 8.97 1.07
N GLY A 45 3.96 7.86 0.41
CA GLY A 45 5.23 7.59 -0.28
C GLY A 45 6.33 7.00 0.60
N ASP A 46 6.13 6.96 1.92
CA ASP A 46 7.09 6.39 2.89
C ASP A 46 6.69 4.98 3.35
N ASP A 47 5.40 4.65 3.31
CA ASP A 47 4.87 3.35 3.75
C ASP A 47 5.07 2.31 2.63
N PRO A 48 5.81 1.22 2.85
CA PRO A 48 6.01 0.20 1.82
C PRO A 48 4.69 -0.49 1.43
N CYS A 49 4.59 -0.98 0.20
CA CYS A 49 3.38 -1.66 -0.24
C CYS A 49 3.32 -3.12 0.26
N PRO A 50 2.28 -3.54 0.98
CA PRO A 50 2.15 -4.91 1.47
C PRO A 50 1.91 -5.95 0.37
N PHE A 51 1.68 -5.54 -0.88
CA PHE A 51 1.43 -6.47 -1.99
C PHE A 51 2.68 -6.73 -2.83
N CYS A 52 3.49 -5.70 -3.11
CA CYS A 52 4.67 -5.82 -3.97
C CYS A 52 6.01 -5.53 -3.26
N ASN A 53 6.00 -4.93 -2.07
CA ASN A 53 7.18 -4.63 -1.26
C ASN A 53 7.05 -5.18 0.18
N LYS A 54 6.76 -6.48 0.27
CA LYS A 54 6.39 -7.16 1.52
C LYS A 54 7.47 -7.14 2.59
N GLU A 55 8.72 -7.42 2.23
CA GLU A 55 9.80 -7.52 3.24
C GLU A 55 10.01 -6.16 3.91
N GLU A 56 10.07 -5.08 3.14
CA GLU A 56 10.21 -3.73 3.69
C GLU A 56 8.96 -3.33 4.50
N PHE A 57 7.76 -3.77 4.10
CA PHE A 57 6.55 -3.56 4.91
C PHE A 57 6.59 -4.29 6.26
N VAL A 58 7.09 -5.52 6.28
CA VAL A 58 7.30 -6.28 7.53
C VAL A 58 8.33 -5.58 8.42
N GLU A 59 9.42 -5.06 7.85
CA GLU A 59 10.42 -4.29 8.58
C GLU A 59 9.83 -2.97 9.13
N TRP A 60 9.03 -2.26 8.32
CA TRP A 60 8.33 -1.03 8.71
C TRP A 60 7.36 -1.26 9.88
N LEU A 61 6.62 -2.38 9.88
CA LEU A 61 5.76 -2.78 11.00
C LEU A 61 6.56 -3.27 12.22
N GLY A 62 7.79 -3.74 12.03
CA GLY A 62 8.59 -4.44 13.04
C GLY A 62 8.94 -3.63 14.29
N ASP A 63 8.82 -2.30 14.24
CA ASP A 63 8.97 -1.43 15.41
C ASP A 63 7.82 -1.58 16.42
N GLU A 64 6.63 -1.96 15.96
CA GLU A 64 5.42 -2.09 16.79
C GLU A 64 4.85 -3.51 16.82
N TRP A 65 5.10 -4.32 15.79
CA TRP A 65 4.50 -5.64 15.57
C TRP A 65 5.54 -6.74 15.55
N SER A 66 5.16 -7.95 15.96
CA SER A 66 6.00 -9.11 15.70
C SER A 66 5.99 -9.44 14.19
N ARG A 67 7.08 -10.03 13.68
CA ARG A 67 7.13 -10.50 12.28
C ARG A 67 5.95 -11.40 11.92
N ILE A 68 5.56 -12.29 12.83
CA ILE A 68 4.43 -13.22 12.61
C ILE A 68 3.11 -12.45 12.46
N ASP A 69 2.89 -11.43 13.29
CA ASP A 69 1.67 -10.62 13.19
C ASP A 69 1.65 -9.78 11.91
N ALA A 70 2.80 -9.23 11.50
CA ALA A 70 2.95 -8.49 10.25
C ALA A 70 2.68 -9.38 9.02
N GLU A 71 3.26 -10.57 8.97
CA GLU A 71 3.03 -11.56 7.90
C GLU A 71 1.56 -11.98 7.85
N THR A 72 0.95 -12.27 9.01
CA THR A 72 -0.48 -12.62 9.10
C THR A 72 -1.36 -11.47 8.61
N TYR A 73 -1.03 -10.23 8.92
CA TYR A 73 -1.75 -9.06 8.44
C TYR A 73 -1.68 -8.93 6.91
N ILE A 74 -0.49 -9.11 6.32
CA ILE A 74 -0.32 -9.11 4.85
C ILE A 74 -1.17 -10.20 4.21
N GLU A 75 -1.14 -11.43 4.72
CA GLU A 75 -1.96 -12.53 4.20
C GLU A 75 -3.45 -12.19 4.20
N ASN A 76 -3.97 -11.61 5.29
CA ASN A 76 -5.37 -11.16 5.37
C ASN A 76 -5.69 -10.04 4.35
N LEU A 77 -4.77 -9.11 4.10
CA LEU A 77 -4.95 -8.09 3.06
C LEU A 77 -4.99 -8.73 1.68
N GLU A 78 -4.12 -9.69 1.40
CA GLU A 78 -4.08 -10.39 0.11
C GLU A 78 -5.36 -11.18 -0.15
N GLU A 79 -5.83 -11.95 0.83
CA GLU A 79 -7.09 -12.69 0.70
C GLU A 79 -8.29 -11.77 0.43
N LYS A 80 -8.28 -10.57 1.02
CA LYS A 80 -9.39 -9.63 0.92
C LYS A 80 -9.36 -8.82 -0.39
N TYR A 81 -8.19 -8.36 -0.82
CA TYR A 81 -8.06 -7.33 -1.86
C TYR A 81 -7.30 -7.79 -3.11
N ASN A 82 -6.45 -8.81 -3.05
CA ASN A 82 -5.64 -9.27 -4.17
C ASN A 82 -6.43 -10.25 -5.06
N ARG A 83 -7.44 -9.73 -5.79
CA ARG A 83 -8.33 -10.51 -6.69
C ARG A 83 -7.95 -10.42 -8.16
#